data_AF-A0AB36Z7C5-F1
#
_entry.id   AF-A0AB36Z7C5-F1
#
_cell.length_a   1.000
_cell.length_b   1.000
_cell.length_c   1.000
_cell.angle_alpha   90.00
_cell.angle_beta   90.00
_cell.angle_gamma   90.00
#
_symmetry.space_group_name_H-M   'P 1'
#
loop_
_entity.id
_entity.type
_entity.pdbx_description
1 polymer ?
#
loop_
_entity_poly.entity_id
_entity_poly.type
_entity_poly.pdbx_seq_one_letter_code
_entity_poly.pdbx_strand_id
1 'polypeptide(L)'
;MDKKILFSIMLGALSVTGMATANDKVAKVYNPDLYQKVCKGKSAGDAVTFAHRGIIWNGTCEPQFFSNSKTALMGDEAEIYSACQDASGNTTTTVNGQEISGKCALGFTPPRPK
;
A
#
# COMPACT_ATOMS: atom_id res chain seq x y z
N MET A 1 46.77 -51.88 -21.89
CA MET A 1 47.08 -51.59 -20.48
C MET A 1 45.85 -50.97 -19.86
N ASP A 2 45.10 -51.81 -19.16
CA ASP A 2 43.98 -51.49 -18.27
C ASP A 2 44.42 -50.67 -17.04
N LYS A 3 43.41 -50.13 -16.35
CA LYS A 3 43.40 -49.21 -15.18
C LYS A 3 43.26 -47.75 -15.65
N LYS A 4 42.22 -47.01 -15.29
CA LYS A 4 41.66 -46.89 -13.93
C LYS A 4 40.17 -46.53 -14.00
N ILE A 5 39.36 -47.35 -13.35
CA ILE A 5 38.00 -47.03 -12.94
C ILE A 5 38.10 -46.11 -11.70
N LEU A 6 37.07 -45.29 -11.51
CA LEU A 6 36.59 -44.66 -10.27
C LEU A 6 37.20 -43.31 -9.89
N PHE A 7 36.38 -42.26 -9.95
CA PHE A 7 35.84 -41.53 -8.79
C PHE A 7 35.47 -40.11 -9.22
N SER A 8 34.18 -39.77 -9.19
CA SER A 8 33.63 -38.51 -8.64
C SER A 8 32.19 -38.31 -9.10
N ILE A 9 31.31 -39.18 -8.60
CA ILE A 9 29.89 -38.86 -8.43
C ILE A 9 29.81 -38.16 -7.07
N MET A 10 29.70 -36.82 -7.06
CA MET A 10 29.12 -36.01 -5.99
C MET A 10 29.36 -34.54 -6.33
N LEU A 11 28.48 -33.96 -7.16
CA LEU A 11 28.28 -32.51 -7.21
C LEU A 11 26.77 -32.24 -7.26
N GLY A 12 26.06 -32.78 -6.28
CA GLY A 12 24.68 -32.46 -6.00
C GLY A 12 24.57 -32.03 -4.56
N ALA A 13 24.74 -30.74 -4.29
CA ALA A 13 24.27 -30.08 -3.08
C ALA A 13 24.50 -28.57 -3.15
N LEU A 14 23.45 -27.82 -2.83
CA LEU A 14 23.41 -26.38 -2.50
C LEU A 14 23.47 -25.38 -3.67
N SER A 15 22.40 -25.35 -4.46
CA SER A 15 21.74 -24.06 -4.68
C SER A 15 20.46 -24.05 -3.85
N VAL A 16 20.60 -23.68 -2.57
CA VAL A 16 19.45 -23.18 -1.80
C VAL A 16 19.03 -21.93 -2.56
N THR A 17 17.97 -22.06 -3.35
CA THR A 17 17.23 -20.91 -3.85
C THR A 17 16.95 -20.06 -2.62
N GLY A 18 17.55 -18.87 -2.55
CA GLY A 18 17.17 -17.91 -1.54
C GLY A 18 15.68 -17.67 -1.74
N MET A 19 14.87 -18.32 -0.91
CA MET A 19 13.47 -17.98 -0.81
C MET A 19 13.49 -16.55 -0.30
N ALA A 20 13.32 -15.59 -1.21
CA ALA A 20 12.96 -14.25 -0.85
C ALA A 20 11.66 -14.39 -0.07
N THR A 21 11.74 -14.35 1.25
CA THR A 21 10.56 -14.20 2.08
C THR A 21 10.00 -12.84 1.70
N ALA A 22 8.92 -12.82 0.92
CA ALA A 22 8.12 -11.61 0.77
C ALA A 22 7.85 -11.12 2.19
N ASN A 23 8.32 -9.93 2.52
CA ASN A 23 8.27 -9.42 3.88
C ASN A 23 6.80 -9.31 4.28
N ASP A 24 6.31 -10.20 5.13
CA ASP A 24 4.91 -10.26 5.61
C ASP A 24 4.45 -8.97 6.34
N LYS A 25 5.33 -7.97 6.46
CA LYS A 25 4.96 -6.59 6.86
C LYS A 25 4.06 -5.85 5.85
N VAL A 26 3.68 -6.49 4.73
CA VAL A 26 2.63 -6.02 3.80
C VAL A 26 1.21 -6.28 4.35
N ALA A 27 1.05 -6.79 5.57
CA ALA A 27 -0.24 -6.77 6.24
C ALA A 27 -0.67 -5.32 6.53
N LYS A 28 -1.55 -4.80 5.66
CA LYS A 28 -2.17 -3.46 5.64
C LYS A 28 -1.20 -2.28 5.45
N VAL A 29 -1.08 -1.85 4.20
CA VAL A 29 -0.43 -0.59 3.80
C VAL A 29 -1.30 0.62 4.16
N TYR A 30 -2.63 0.45 4.14
CA TYR A 30 -3.58 1.53 4.40
C TYR A 30 -3.47 2.05 5.83
N ASN A 31 -3.09 3.33 5.95
CA ASN A 31 -2.97 4.03 7.21
C ASN A 31 -3.59 5.43 7.07
N PRO A 32 -4.90 5.59 7.34
CA PRO A 32 -5.61 6.83 7.07
C PRO A 32 -5.10 8.00 7.92
N ASP A 33 -4.61 7.71 9.13
CA ASP A 33 -4.06 8.72 10.04
C ASP A 33 -2.73 9.26 9.50
N LEU A 34 -1.86 8.37 9.00
CA LEU A 34 -0.60 8.76 8.37
C LEU A 34 -0.83 9.52 7.06
N TYR A 35 -1.76 9.05 6.22
CA TYR A 35 -2.04 9.65 4.92
C TYR A 35 -2.55 11.08 5.06
N GLN A 36 -3.44 11.34 6.03
CA GLN A 36 -3.87 12.70 6.37
C GLN A 36 -2.71 13.52 6.95
N LYS A 37 -1.89 12.92 7.83
CA LYS A 37 -0.79 13.63 8.49
C LYS A 37 0.24 14.17 7.49
N VAL A 38 0.65 13.37 6.51
CA VAL A 38 1.65 13.79 5.51
C VAL A 38 1.10 14.83 4.53
N CYS A 39 -0.23 14.93 4.41
CA CYS A 39 -0.93 15.91 3.58
C CYS A 39 -1.43 17.14 4.36
N LYS A 40 -1.13 17.26 5.65
CA LYS A 40 -1.55 18.41 6.45
C LYS A 40 -0.88 19.69 5.95
N GLY A 41 -1.69 20.69 5.60
CA GLY A 41 -1.22 21.99 5.12
C GLY A 41 -0.77 21.99 3.65
N LYS A 42 -0.99 20.89 2.92
CA LYS A 42 -0.76 20.77 1.48
C LYS A 42 -2.05 21.03 0.71
N SER A 43 -1.91 21.35 -0.57
CA SER A 43 -3.00 21.47 -1.54
C SER A 43 -3.21 20.15 -2.30
N ALA A 44 -4.36 20.02 -2.95
CA ALA A 44 -4.61 18.90 -3.87
C ALA A 44 -3.56 18.91 -5.01
N GLY A 45 -3.03 17.74 -5.35
CA GLY A 45 -1.96 17.55 -6.32
C GLY A 45 -0.54 17.79 -5.80
N ASP A 46 -0.35 18.31 -4.58
CA ASP A 46 0.99 18.53 -4.02
C ASP A 46 1.75 17.21 -3.89
N ALA A 47 3.00 17.20 -4.36
CA ALA A 47 3.89 16.07 -4.16
C ALA A 47 4.20 15.85 -2.67
N VAL A 48 4.31 14.58 -2.29
CA VAL A 48 4.70 14.16 -0.94
C VAL A 48 5.57 12.92 -1.00
N THR A 49 6.61 12.92 -0.17
CA THR A 49 7.53 11.80 0.03
C THR A 49 7.69 11.56 1.52
N PHE A 50 7.58 10.31 1.96
CA PHE A 50 7.80 9.94 3.37
C PHE A 50 8.32 8.51 3.51
N ALA A 51 9.00 8.23 4.63
CA ALA A 51 9.45 6.89 4.97
C ALA A 51 8.42 6.19 5.87
N HIS A 52 8.03 4.97 5.54
CA HIS A 52 7.18 4.14 6.39
C HIS A 52 7.52 2.66 6.22
N ARG A 53 7.70 1.95 7.35
CA ARG A 53 8.08 0.52 7.39
C ARG A 53 9.33 0.18 6.55
N GLY A 54 10.30 1.09 6.49
CA GLY A 54 11.54 0.90 5.73
C GLY A 54 11.42 1.14 4.22
N ILE A 55 10.27 1.63 3.73
CA ILE A 55 10.02 1.96 2.33
C ILE A 55 9.87 3.48 2.21
N ILE A 56 10.44 4.06 1.15
CA ILE A 56 10.16 5.45 0.75
C ILE A 56 8.94 5.45 -0.16
N TRP A 57 7.89 6.13 0.29
CA TRP A 57 6.64 6.30 -0.42
C TRP A 57 6.64 7.66 -1.12
N ASN A 58 6.42 7.65 -2.43
CA ASN A 58 6.29 8.85 -3.26
C ASN A 58 4.88 8.90 -3.83
N GLY A 59 4.29 10.09 -3.93
CA GLY A 59 2.95 10.29 -4.49
C GLY A 59 2.48 11.72 -4.33
N THR A 60 1.16 11.91 -4.35
CA THR A 60 0.52 13.22 -4.24
C THR A 60 -0.53 13.24 -3.13
N CYS A 61 -0.92 14.44 -2.70
CA CYS A 61 -2.07 14.64 -1.82
C CYS A 61 -3.33 14.83 -2.66
N GLU A 62 -4.28 13.91 -2.56
CA GLU A 62 -5.54 13.97 -3.31
C GLU A 62 -6.74 13.90 -2.35
N PRO A 63 -7.93 14.39 -2.77
CA PRO A 63 -9.16 14.18 -2.04
C PRO A 63 -9.44 12.68 -1.86
N GLN A 64 -9.68 12.28 -0.62
CA GLN A 64 -10.03 10.90 -0.25
C GLN A 64 -11.12 10.87 0.80
N PHE A 65 -11.90 9.78 0.79
CA PHE A 65 -12.83 9.44 1.85
C PHE A 65 -12.13 8.73 3.00
N PHE A 66 -12.34 9.23 4.20
CA PHE A 66 -11.88 8.65 5.45
C PHE A 66 -13.07 8.26 6.31
N SER A 67 -13.25 6.96 6.54
CA SER A 67 -14.31 6.46 7.43
C SER A 67 -14.08 6.90 8.87
N ASN A 68 -15.17 7.15 9.59
CA ASN A 68 -15.14 7.30 11.05
C ASN A 68 -14.80 5.98 11.77
N SER A 69 -14.99 4.84 11.09
CA SER A 69 -14.62 3.52 11.60
C SER A 69 -13.30 3.04 10.99
N LYS A 70 -12.32 2.73 11.84
CA LYS A 70 -10.99 2.29 11.41
C LYS A 70 -10.96 0.92 10.72
N THR A 71 -12.02 0.13 10.86
CA THR A 71 -12.10 -1.23 10.31
C THR A 71 -13.02 -1.32 9.09
N ALA A 72 -13.70 -0.23 8.74
CA ALA A 72 -14.67 -0.24 7.65
C ALA A 72 -14.03 -0.19 6.25
N LEU A 73 -12.73 0.11 6.17
CA LEU A 73 -11.96 0.17 4.93
C LEU A 73 -10.64 -0.61 5.07
N MET A 74 -10.23 -1.28 3.99
CA MET A 74 -8.99 -2.03 3.82
C MET A 74 -7.94 -1.22 3.04
N GLY A 75 -8.35 -0.26 2.22
CA GLY A 75 -7.51 0.63 1.42
C GLY A 75 -7.52 0.38 -0.09
N ASP A 76 -8.21 -0.67 -0.54
CA ASP A 76 -8.36 -1.05 -1.94
C ASP A 76 -9.73 -0.66 -2.53
N GLU A 77 -10.63 -0.14 -1.69
CA GLU A 77 -11.96 0.28 -2.09
C GLU A 77 -11.90 1.51 -3.01
N ALA A 78 -12.64 1.45 -4.12
CA ALA A 78 -12.68 2.53 -5.10
C ALA A 78 -13.32 3.80 -4.52
N GLU A 79 -14.24 3.63 -3.57
CA GLU A 79 -14.97 4.67 -2.85
C GLU A 79 -14.04 5.59 -2.06
N ILE A 80 -12.84 5.13 -1.67
CA ILE A 80 -11.81 5.97 -1.08
C ILE A 80 -11.50 7.15 -1.99
N TYR A 81 -11.52 6.95 -3.31
CA TYR A 81 -11.14 7.96 -4.29
C TYR A 81 -12.33 8.59 -5.02
N SER A 82 -13.44 7.85 -5.19
CA SER A 82 -14.60 8.33 -5.96
C SER A 82 -15.64 9.08 -5.13
N ALA A 83 -15.69 8.86 -3.81
CA ALA A 83 -16.71 9.47 -2.95
C ALA A 83 -16.47 10.97 -2.70
N CYS A 84 -15.30 11.50 -3.03
CA CYS A 84 -14.94 12.90 -2.82
C CYS A 84 -14.57 13.55 -4.16
N GLN A 85 -15.52 14.27 -4.77
CA GLN A 85 -15.25 15.05 -6.00
C GLN A 85 -14.61 16.40 -5.68
N ASP A 86 -15.15 17.12 -4.69
CA ASP A 86 -14.63 18.41 -4.22
C ASP A 86 -14.30 18.30 -2.72
N ALA A 87 -13.12 18.79 -2.32
CA ALA A 87 -12.57 18.51 -1.01
C ALA A 87 -13.27 19.30 0.10
N SER A 88 -14.02 18.60 0.96
CA SER A 88 -13.97 18.68 2.43
C SER A 88 -15.35 18.50 3.07
N GLY A 89 -15.36 17.97 4.30
CA GLY A 89 -16.55 17.88 5.14
C GLY A 89 -17.01 16.45 5.40
N ASN A 90 -18.00 16.32 6.28
CA ASN A 90 -18.59 15.04 6.63
C ASN A 90 -19.43 14.52 5.46
N THR A 91 -19.37 13.21 5.20
CA THR A 91 -20.15 12.57 4.14
C THR A 91 -20.44 11.11 4.48
N THR A 92 -21.28 10.46 3.68
CA THR A 92 -21.50 9.01 3.71
C THR A 92 -21.18 8.41 2.34
N THR A 93 -20.74 7.16 2.33
CA THR A 93 -20.56 6.39 1.09
C THR A 93 -20.97 4.94 1.33
N THR A 94 -21.35 4.24 0.25
CA THR A 94 -21.75 2.84 0.32
C THR A 94 -20.59 1.96 -0.13
N VAL A 95 -20.06 1.15 0.78
CA VAL A 95 -19.00 0.18 0.49
C VAL A 95 -19.55 -1.20 0.78
N ASN A 96 -19.44 -2.14 -0.17
CA ASN A 96 -19.96 -3.51 -0.03
C ASN A 96 -21.45 -3.57 0.36
N GLY A 97 -22.26 -2.61 -0.12
CA GLY A 97 -23.70 -2.53 0.19
C GLY A 97 -24.04 -1.99 1.58
N GLN A 98 -23.04 -1.59 2.38
CA GLN A 98 -23.24 -0.95 3.67
C GLN A 98 -22.93 0.54 3.59
N GLU A 99 -23.85 1.37 4.09
CA GLU A 99 -23.59 2.80 4.24
C GLU A 99 -22.60 3.04 5.39
N ILE A 100 -21.56 3.81 5.10
CA ILE A 100 -20.47 4.15 6.03
C ILE A 100 -20.34 5.66 6.10
N SER A 101 -20.42 6.20 7.32
CA SER A 101 -20.14 7.61 7.58
C SER A 101 -18.65 7.89 7.70
N GLY A 102 -18.23 9.06 7.22
CA GLY A 102 -16.86 9.52 7.26
C GLY A 102 -16.75 10.98 6.88
N LYS A 103 -15.60 11.33 6.30
CA LYS A 103 -15.31 12.68 5.83
C LYS A 103 -14.44 12.66 4.58
N CYS A 104 -14.57 13.69 3.76
CA CYS A 104 -13.62 14.00 2.70
C CYS A 104 -12.49 14.87 3.26
N ALA A 105 -11.25 14.47 3.00
CA ALA A 105 -10.05 15.26 3.33
C ALA A 105 -8.92 14.91 2.35
N LEU A 106 -7.82 15.67 2.38
CA LEU A 106 -6.63 15.32 1.61
C LEU A 106 -5.88 14.15 2.25
N GLY A 107 -5.47 13.20 1.42
CA GLY A 107 -4.72 12.01 1.78
C GLY A 107 -3.63 11.68 0.77
N PHE A 108 -2.59 11.00 1.24
CA PHE A 108 -1.56 10.43 0.37
C PHE A 108 -2.17 9.44 -0.63
N THR A 109 -1.89 9.65 -1.90
CA THR A 109 -2.24 8.76 -3.01
C THR A 109 -0.97 8.37 -3.76
N PRO A 110 -0.67 7.06 -3.92
CA PRO A 110 0.44 6.63 -4.77
C PRO A 110 0.15 6.94 -6.25
N PRO A 111 1.18 7.15 -7.09
CA PRO A 111 1.02 7.34 -8.52
C PRO A 111 0.26 6.16 -9.14
N ARG A 112 -0.80 6.45 -9.90
CA ARG A 112 -1.57 5.45 -10.64
C ARG A 112 -1.31 5.63 -12.14
N PRO A 113 -1.18 4.53 -12.91
CA PRO A 113 -1.20 4.60 -14.37
C PRO A 113 -2.47 5.32 -14.83
N LYS A 114 -2.33 6.19 -15.83
CA LYS A 114 -3.45 6.85 -16.51
C LYS A 114 -3.85 6.07 -17.75
#